data_AF-A0A1F7TK75-F1
#
_entry.id   AF-A0A1F7TK75-F1
#
_cell.length_a   1.000
_cell.length_b   1.000
_cell.length_c   1.000
_cell.angle_alpha   90.00
_cell.angle_beta   90.00
_cell.angle_gamma   90.00
#
_symmetry.space_group_name_H-M   'P 1'
#
loop_
_entity.id
_entity.type
_entity.pdbx_description
1 polymer ?
#
loop_
_entity_poly.entity_id
_entity_poly.type
_entity_poly.pdbx_seq_one_letter_code
_entity_poly.pdbx_strand_id
1 'polypeptide(L)'
;MAGKEVVLDIETANTFQEVGAYDHSKLVISVIGCYFYETDEYKAYETHELADLWPRLERCDRIIGYNTKGFDLPVMNNYYPGNFLTFSNLDIMEEIERSLGHRLKLDDVASACLGYGKTGHGLQAVEWWKQGKKDEVKKYCLDDVRVTKELYEYGLKYQALAYADRLGGRKGIPVDFVHKAAEKATINLTMPF
;
A
#
# COMPACT_ATOMS: atom_id res chain seq x y z
N MET A 1 5.40 -11.39 -19.47
CA MET A 1 5.97 -11.69 -18.14
C MET A 1 5.30 -10.72 -17.18
N ALA A 2 4.63 -11.20 -16.13
CA ALA A 2 4.08 -10.29 -15.12
C ALA A 2 5.26 -9.53 -14.47
N GLY A 3 5.13 -8.22 -14.29
CA GLY A 3 6.15 -7.40 -13.62
C GLY A 3 6.33 -7.85 -12.16
N LYS A 4 7.44 -7.45 -11.54
CA LYS A 4 7.71 -7.71 -10.12
C LYS A 4 7.11 -6.62 -9.24
N GLU A 5 5.93 -6.12 -9.60
CA GLU A 5 5.22 -5.15 -8.77
C GLU A 5 4.67 -5.84 -7.52
N VAL A 6 4.59 -5.09 -6.42
CA VAL A 6 4.06 -5.57 -5.14
C VAL A 6 3.00 -4.59 -4.66
N VAL A 7 1.82 -5.11 -4.32
CA VAL A 7 0.79 -4.33 -3.63
C VAL A 7 0.93 -4.61 -2.14
N LEU A 8 0.93 -3.59 -1.29
CA LEU A 8 1.00 -3.78 0.16
C LEU A 8 0.12 -2.79 0.92
N ASP A 9 -0.18 -3.19 2.14
CA ASP A 9 -0.88 -2.43 3.18
C ASP A 9 -0.33 -2.91 4.54
N ILE A 10 -0.40 -2.06 5.57
CA ILE A 10 0.03 -2.42 6.93
C ILE A 10 -1.09 -2.23 7.95
N GLU A 11 -1.03 -3.04 9.00
CA GLU A 11 -1.75 -2.80 10.24
C GLU A 11 -0.78 -2.51 11.38
N THR A 12 -1.23 -1.71 12.34
CA THR A 12 -0.45 -1.37 13.54
C THR A 12 -1.02 -2.01 14.79
N ALA A 13 -0.18 -2.21 15.79
CA ALA A 13 -0.53 -2.74 17.11
C ALA A 13 -1.03 -1.66 18.08
N ASN A 14 -0.81 -0.39 17.74
CA ASN A 14 -1.17 0.79 18.50
C ASN A 14 -1.60 1.93 17.57
N THR A 15 -2.24 2.96 18.13
CA THR A 15 -2.71 4.15 17.40
C THR A 15 -1.92 5.40 17.78
N PHE A 16 -2.00 6.44 16.94
CA PHE A 16 -1.46 7.78 17.29
C PHE A 16 -2.04 8.34 18.60
N GLN A 17 -3.30 8.03 18.89
CA GLN A 17 -3.97 8.44 20.13
C GLN A 17 -3.32 7.79 21.35
N GLU A 18 -2.97 6.50 21.25
CA GLU A 18 -2.32 5.75 22.34
C GLU A 18 -0.89 6.22 22.61
N VAL A 19 -0.16 6.66 21.59
CA VAL A 19 1.21 7.19 21.74
C VAL A 19 1.25 8.70 22.00
N GLY A 20 0.10 9.36 22.00
CA GLY A 20 -0.07 10.78 22.31
C GLY A 20 0.60 11.75 21.32
N ALA A 21 0.93 11.30 20.11
CA ALA A 21 1.60 12.12 19.10
C ALA A 21 1.32 11.61 17.68
N TYR A 22 1.29 12.52 16.71
CA TYR A 22 1.30 12.17 15.28
C TYR A 22 2.75 11.90 14.84
N ASP A 23 3.28 10.75 15.24
CA ASP A 23 4.69 10.37 15.05
C ASP A 23 4.78 8.90 14.63
N HIS A 24 5.10 8.67 13.35
CA HIS A 24 5.20 7.34 12.76
C HIS A 24 6.26 6.46 13.45
N SER A 25 7.30 7.06 14.05
CA SER A 25 8.36 6.32 14.74
C SER A 25 7.88 5.59 16.01
N LYS A 26 6.71 5.99 16.52
CA LYS A 26 6.10 5.40 17.72
C LYS A 26 5.09 4.30 17.40
N LEU A 27 4.76 4.10 16.12
CA LEU A 27 3.84 3.05 15.71
C LEU A 27 4.58 1.72 15.57
N VAL A 28 3.91 0.68 16.04
CA VAL A 28 4.39 -0.70 16.01
C VAL A 28 3.59 -1.44 14.96
N ILE A 29 4.24 -2.08 13.99
CA ILE A 29 3.57 -2.90 12.98
C ILE A 29 3.08 -4.18 13.63
N SER A 30 1.81 -4.52 13.41
CA SER A 30 1.24 -5.83 13.75
C SER A 30 1.38 -6.80 12.57
N VAL A 31 0.92 -6.39 11.38
CA VAL A 31 0.94 -7.20 10.15
C VAL A 31 1.28 -6.33 8.95
N ILE A 32 2.04 -6.89 8.00
CA ILE A 32 2.16 -6.37 6.63
C ILE A 32 1.51 -7.38 5.69
N GLY A 33 0.49 -6.94 4.96
CA GLY A 33 -0.12 -7.70 3.88
C GLY A 33 0.56 -7.38 2.56
N CYS A 34 0.80 -8.39 1.73
CA CYS A 34 1.39 -8.22 0.41
C CYS A 34 0.68 -9.09 -0.62
N TYR A 35 0.61 -8.56 -1.84
CA TYR A 35 0.35 -9.33 -3.05
C TYR A 35 1.52 -9.17 -4.02
N PHE A 36 2.08 -10.29 -4.48
CA PHE A 36 3.22 -10.32 -5.38
C PHE A 36 2.79 -10.71 -6.79
N TYR A 37 2.92 -9.81 -7.76
CA TYR A 37 2.61 -10.12 -9.16
C TYR A 37 3.54 -11.19 -9.77
N GLU A 38 4.78 -11.30 -9.28
CA GLU A 38 5.75 -12.31 -9.76
C GLU A 38 5.28 -13.75 -9.51
N THR A 39 4.59 -13.99 -8.39
CA THR A 39 4.21 -15.32 -7.92
C THR A 39 2.70 -15.54 -7.81
N ASP A 40 1.87 -14.52 -8.11
CA ASP A 40 0.41 -14.53 -7.92
C ASP A 40 0.03 -14.99 -6.50
N GLU A 41 0.68 -14.40 -5.49
CA GLU A 41 0.59 -14.83 -4.10
C GLU A 41 0.17 -13.68 -3.18
N TYR A 42 -0.83 -13.94 -2.35
CA TYR A 42 -1.13 -13.14 -1.16
C TYR A 42 -0.40 -13.71 0.05
N LYS A 43 0.32 -12.86 0.79
CA LYS A 43 1.01 -13.27 2.01
C LYS A 43 1.00 -12.16 3.05
N ALA A 44 0.69 -12.53 4.29
CA ALA A 44 0.77 -11.64 5.44
C ALA A 44 2.01 -11.99 6.27
N TYR A 45 2.68 -10.97 6.80
CA TYR A 45 3.89 -11.09 7.61
C TYR A 45 3.69 -10.39 8.95
N GLU A 46 3.95 -11.08 10.05
CA GLU A 46 4.11 -10.45 11.36
C GLU A 46 5.52 -9.87 11.51
N THR A 47 5.73 -9.04 12.53
CA THR A 47 7.01 -8.35 12.78
C THR A 47 8.24 -9.28 12.78
N HIS A 48 8.09 -10.50 13.31
CA HIS A 48 9.18 -11.48 13.38
C HIS A 48 9.49 -12.16 12.04
N GLU A 49 8.61 -12.03 11.04
CA GLU A 49 8.73 -12.61 9.70
C GLU A 49 9.24 -11.60 8.66
N LEU A 50 9.42 -10.33 9.05
CA LEU A 50 9.76 -9.25 8.13
C LEU A 50 11.12 -9.43 7.44
N ALA A 51 12.06 -10.16 8.06
CA ALA A 51 13.34 -10.50 7.44
C ALA A 51 13.16 -11.26 6.11
N ASP A 52 12.09 -12.04 5.97
CA ASP A 52 11.78 -12.77 4.73
C ASP A 52 11.08 -11.89 3.68
N LEU A 53 10.50 -10.76 4.10
CA LEU A 53 9.82 -9.81 3.22
C LEU A 53 10.82 -8.87 2.51
N TRP A 54 11.84 -8.39 3.23
CA TRP A 54 12.76 -7.37 2.71
C TRP A 54 13.40 -7.73 1.36
N PRO A 55 13.96 -8.94 1.16
CA PRO A 55 14.57 -9.29 -0.12
C PRO A 55 13.58 -9.31 -1.29
N ARG A 56 12.27 -9.52 -1.01
CA ARG A 56 11.21 -9.48 -2.03
C ARG A 56 10.93 -8.03 -2.44
N LEU A 57 10.85 -7.11 -1.48
CA LEU A 57 10.62 -5.69 -1.75
C LEU A 57 11.84 -5.02 -2.40
N GLU A 58 13.06 -5.37 -2.00
CA GLU A 58 14.30 -4.86 -2.60
C GLU A 58 14.47 -5.20 -4.09
N ARG A 59 13.83 -6.29 -4.54
CA ARG A 59 13.87 -6.76 -5.93
C ARG A 59 12.62 -6.40 -6.73
N CYS A 60 11.64 -5.75 -6.10
CA CYS A 60 10.41 -5.36 -6.77
C CYS A 60 10.66 -4.22 -7.76
N ASP A 61 9.86 -4.16 -8.81
CA ASP A 61 9.93 -3.06 -9.77
C ASP A 61 9.36 -1.78 -9.16
N ARG A 62 8.29 -1.92 -8.36
CA ARG A 62 7.59 -0.85 -7.67
C ARG A 62 6.67 -1.39 -6.56
N ILE A 63 6.55 -0.63 -5.49
CA ILE A 63 5.55 -0.82 -4.43
C ILE A 63 4.29 -0.02 -4.79
N ILE A 64 3.13 -0.64 -4.65
CA ILE A 64 1.82 -0.06 -4.91
C ILE A 64 1.02 -0.10 -3.59
N GLY A 65 0.37 0.99 -3.23
CA GLY A 65 -0.51 1.02 -2.06
C GLY A 65 -1.46 2.21 -2.06
N TYR A 66 -2.16 2.41 -0.95
CA TYR A 66 -3.11 3.50 -0.76
C TYR A 66 -2.74 4.32 0.47
N ASN A 67 -2.21 5.53 0.28
CA ASN A 67 -1.57 6.35 1.33
C ASN A 67 -0.30 5.71 1.94
N THR A 68 0.33 4.78 1.21
CA THR A 68 1.56 4.11 1.63
C THR A 68 2.71 5.07 1.87
N LYS A 69 2.89 6.09 1.02
CA LYS A 69 3.97 7.09 1.24
C LYS A 69 3.71 7.96 2.47
N GLY A 70 2.43 8.23 2.74
CA GLY A 70 2.00 9.09 3.83
C GLY A 70 1.93 8.41 5.20
N PHE A 71 1.90 7.07 5.24
CA PHE A 71 1.70 6.30 6.47
C PHE A 71 2.56 5.04 6.53
N ASP A 72 2.32 4.07 5.65
CA ASP A 72 2.87 2.71 5.73
C ASP A 72 4.40 2.70 5.65
N LEU A 73 4.98 3.29 4.61
CA LEU A 73 6.43 3.27 4.37
C LEU A 73 7.21 3.99 5.48
N PRO A 74 6.77 5.16 5.99
CA PRO A 74 7.33 5.75 7.21
C PRO A 74 7.36 4.80 8.41
N VAL A 75 6.29 4.03 8.65
CA VAL A 75 6.22 3.08 9.77
C VAL A 75 7.08 1.85 9.50
N MET A 76 7.11 1.34 8.27
CA MET A 76 7.96 0.21 7.86
C MET A 76 9.45 0.54 8.03
N ASN A 77 9.86 1.79 7.83
CA ASN A 77 11.23 2.25 8.06
C ASN A 77 11.66 2.17 9.54
N ASN A 78 10.74 1.97 10.50
CA ASN A 78 11.13 1.65 11.88
C ASN A 78 11.80 0.26 12.00
N TYR A 79 11.57 -0.62 11.02
CA TYR A 79 12.01 -2.02 11.02
C TYR A 79 13.01 -2.33 9.90
N TYR A 80 13.07 -1.51 8.86
CA TYR A 80 13.94 -1.70 7.71
C TYR A 80 15.19 -0.82 7.83
N PRO A 81 16.41 -1.36 7.63
CA PRO A 81 17.64 -0.59 7.75
C PRO A 81 17.84 0.49 6.67
N GLY A 82 17.12 0.40 5.56
CA GLY A 82 17.14 1.38 4.48
C GLY A 82 15.99 2.38 4.57
N ASN A 83 15.57 2.92 3.42
CA ASN A 83 14.44 3.84 3.35
C ASN A 83 13.52 3.48 2.18
N PHE A 84 12.34 2.95 2.46
CA PHE A 84 11.37 2.59 1.43
C PHE A 84 10.85 3.77 0.60
N LEU A 85 10.96 5.01 1.09
CA LEU A 85 10.57 6.19 0.31
C LEU A 85 11.50 6.44 -0.89
N THR A 86 12.69 5.82 -0.95
CA THR A 86 13.58 5.90 -2.11
C THR A 86 13.25 4.88 -3.19
N PHE A 87 12.36 3.93 -2.91
CA PHE A 87 11.96 2.90 -3.86
C PHE A 87 11.00 3.51 -4.89
N SER A 88 10.84 2.82 -6.03
CA SER A 88 9.75 3.18 -6.93
C SER A 88 8.42 2.88 -6.23
N ASN A 89 7.53 3.88 -6.19
CA ASN A 89 6.29 3.83 -5.44
C ASN A 89 5.13 4.42 -6.26
N LEU A 90 4.01 3.71 -6.30
CA LEU A 90 2.72 4.22 -6.75
C LEU A 90 1.77 4.29 -5.55
N ASP A 91 1.48 5.51 -5.10
CA ASP A 91 0.48 5.76 -4.07
C ASP A 91 -0.81 6.23 -4.75
N ILE A 92 -1.85 5.38 -4.71
CA ILE A 92 -3.11 5.66 -5.40
C ILE A 92 -3.79 6.91 -4.83
N MET A 93 -3.67 7.17 -3.53
CA MET A 93 -4.26 8.35 -2.91
C MET A 93 -3.55 9.63 -3.38
N GLU A 94 -2.23 9.57 -3.55
CA GLU A 94 -1.45 10.69 -4.11
C GLU A 94 -1.88 11.01 -5.55
N GLU A 95 -2.09 10.00 -6.40
CA GLU A 95 -2.57 10.22 -7.78
C GLU A 95 -3.99 10.79 -7.83
N ILE A 96 -4.86 10.37 -6.91
CA ILE A 96 -6.20 10.98 -6.75
C ILE A 96 -6.06 12.45 -6.31
N GLU A 97 -5.23 12.73 -5.31
CA GLU A 97 -5.00 14.10 -4.81
C GLU A 97 -4.42 15.00 -5.90
N ARG A 98 -3.52 14.48 -6.75
CA ARG A 98 -2.97 15.19 -7.91
C ARG A 98 -4.07 15.57 -8.91
N SER A 99 -5.07 14.71 -9.09
CA SER A 99 -6.16 14.89 -10.05
C SER A 99 -7.28 15.80 -9.51
N LEU A 100 -7.65 15.66 -8.23
CA LEU A 100 -8.80 16.34 -7.61
C LEU A 100 -8.45 17.51 -6.69
N GLY A 101 -7.19 17.66 -6.30
CA GLY A 101 -6.73 18.63 -5.30
C GLY A 101 -7.12 18.29 -3.84
N HIS A 102 -7.67 17.10 -3.61
CA HIS A 102 -8.01 16.58 -2.28
C HIS A 102 -8.00 15.06 -2.26
N ARG A 103 -7.88 14.49 -1.07
CA ARG A 103 -7.82 13.04 -0.83
C ARG A 103 -9.21 12.42 -0.71
N LEU A 104 -9.32 11.16 -1.11
CA LEU A 104 -10.51 10.33 -0.91
C LEU A 104 -10.14 9.08 -0.11
N LYS A 105 -11.11 8.47 0.57
CA LYS A 105 -10.88 7.19 1.26
C LYS A 105 -10.89 6.05 0.25
N LEU A 106 -10.07 5.03 0.51
CA LEU A 106 -10.05 3.82 -0.31
C LEU A 106 -11.44 3.22 -0.49
N ASP A 107 -12.23 3.17 0.59
CA ASP A 107 -13.60 2.62 0.56
C ASP A 107 -14.54 3.36 -0.41
N ASP A 108 -14.48 4.69 -0.44
CA ASP A 108 -15.32 5.52 -1.31
C ASP A 108 -14.97 5.28 -2.79
N VAL A 109 -13.68 5.16 -3.10
CA VAL A 109 -13.17 4.97 -4.45
C VAL A 109 -13.39 3.53 -4.91
N ALA A 110 -13.13 2.55 -4.04
CA ALA A 110 -13.39 1.13 -4.29
C ALA A 110 -14.88 0.88 -4.56
N SER A 111 -15.77 1.42 -3.73
CA SER A 111 -17.22 1.30 -3.92
C SER A 111 -17.67 1.85 -5.28
N ALA A 112 -17.10 2.98 -5.72
CA ALA A 112 -17.44 3.59 -7.00
C ALA A 112 -16.79 2.92 -8.23
N CYS A 113 -15.66 2.24 -8.07
CA CYS A 113 -14.94 1.56 -9.16
C CYS A 113 -15.35 0.09 -9.29
N LEU A 114 -15.35 -0.63 -8.17
CA LEU A 114 -15.50 -2.08 -8.08
C LEU A 114 -16.93 -2.50 -7.70
N GLY A 115 -17.75 -1.58 -7.20
CA GLY A 115 -19.11 -1.86 -6.74
C GLY A 115 -19.18 -2.44 -5.33
N TYR A 116 -18.04 -2.56 -4.65
CA TYR A 116 -17.93 -3.00 -3.27
C TYR A 116 -16.76 -2.27 -2.58
N GLY A 117 -16.82 -2.22 -1.25
CA GLY A 117 -15.87 -1.49 -0.42
C GLY A 117 -15.18 -2.39 0.61
N LYS A 118 -14.45 -1.77 1.53
CA LYS A 118 -13.88 -2.44 2.70
C LYS A 118 -15.01 -2.94 3.61
N THR A 119 -14.84 -4.12 4.17
CA THR A 119 -15.82 -4.71 5.10
C THR A 119 -15.55 -4.37 6.57
N GLY A 120 -14.45 -3.68 6.88
CA GLY A 120 -14.02 -3.37 8.25
C GLY A 120 -13.43 -1.98 8.44
N HIS A 121 -13.07 -1.66 9.68
CA HIS A 121 -12.51 -0.36 10.07
C HIS A 121 -11.13 -0.56 10.71
N GLY A 122 -10.13 0.23 10.36
CA GLY A 122 -8.75 0.08 10.89
C GLY A 122 -8.64 0.13 12.43
N LEU A 123 -9.54 0.84 13.12
CA LEU A 123 -9.58 0.82 14.59
C LEU A 123 -9.91 -0.57 15.17
N GLN A 124 -10.60 -1.41 14.41
CA GLN A 124 -10.93 -2.77 14.79
C GLN A 124 -9.72 -3.71 14.72
N ALA A 125 -8.79 -3.47 13.79
CA ALA A 125 -7.58 -4.28 13.65
C ALA A 125 -6.67 -4.16 14.88
N VAL A 126 -6.51 -2.95 15.42
CA VAL A 126 -5.77 -2.72 16.67
C VAL A 126 -6.40 -3.46 17.85
N GLU A 127 -7.73 -3.46 17.96
CA GLU A 127 -8.44 -4.18 19.01
C GLU A 127 -8.29 -5.70 18.87
N TRP A 128 -8.43 -6.24 17.67
CA TRP A 128 -8.18 -7.66 17.41
C TRP A 128 -6.75 -8.05 17.77
N TRP A 129 -5.78 -7.22 17.43
CA TRP A 129 -4.39 -7.46 17.80
C TRP A 129 -4.22 -7.58 19.32
N LYS A 130 -4.81 -6.65 20.09
CA LYS A 130 -4.79 -6.67 21.56
C LYS A 130 -5.49 -7.90 22.15
N GLN A 131 -6.52 -8.39 21.48
CA GLN A 131 -7.23 -9.62 21.85
C GLN A 131 -6.49 -10.90 21.44
N GLY A 132 -5.34 -10.80 20.75
CA GLY A 132 -4.60 -11.96 20.23
C GLY A 132 -5.24 -12.61 18.99
N LYS A 133 -6.21 -11.93 18.37
CA LYS A 133 -6.93 -12.35 17.16
C LYS A 133 -6.13 -12.05 15.90
N LYS A 134 -4.96 -12.70 15.79
CA LYS A 134 -3.97 -12.42 14.74
C LYS A 134 -4.49 -12.77 13.34
N ASP A 135 -5.24 -13.87 13.22
CA ASP A 135 -5.75 -14.33 11.93
C ASP A 135 -6.78 -13.36 11.36
N GLU A 136 -7.57 -12.72 12.21
CA GLU A 136 -8.51 -11.66 11.82
C GLU A 136 -7.78 -10.42 11.30
N VAL A 137 -6.69 -10.00 11.97
CA VAL A 137 -5.84 -8.88 11.50
C VAL A 137 -5.20 -9.23 10.16
N LYS A 138 -4.63 -10.44 10.02
CA LYS A 138 -4.03 -10.90 8.75
C LYS A 138 -5.04 -10.92 7.63
N LYS A 139 -6.24 -11.45 7.88
CA LYS A 139 -7.31 -11.49 6.89
C LYS A 139 -7.73 -10.08 6.47
N TYR A 140 -7.95 -9.20 7.43
CA TYR A 140 -8.34 -7.81 7.17
C TYR A 140 -7.30 -7.07 6.33
N CYS A 141 -6.02 -7.17 6.70
CA CYS A 141 -4.92 -6.57 5.94
C CYS A 141 -4.83 -7.11 4.50
N LEU A 142 -4.99 -8.43 4.32
CA LEU A 142 -5.00 -9.03 2.98
C LEU A 142 -6.24 -8.66 2.15
N ASP A 143 -7.38 -8.43 2.80
CA ASP A 143 -8.58 -7.91 2.13
C ASP A 143 -8.34 -6.48 1.63
N ASP A 144 -7.66 -5.64 2.40
CA ASP A 144 -7.27 -4.28 2.00
C ASP A 144 -6.25 -4.28 0.86
N VAL A 145 -5.27 -5.19 0.87
CA VAL A 145 -4.37 -5.42 -0.26
C VAL A 145 -5.13 -5.86 -1.51
N ARG A 146 -6.13 -6.74 -1.37
CA ARG A 146 -6.95 -7.19 -2.51
C ARG A 146 -7.72 -6.03 -3.14
N VAL A 147 -8.41 -5.23 -2.32
CA VAL A 147 -9.14 -4.04 -2.80
C VAL A 147 -8.17 -3.07 -3.50
N THR A 148 -6.99 -2.85 -2.93
CA THR A 148 -5.98 -1.97 -3.51
C THR A 148 -5.45 -2.50 -4.84
N LYS A 149 -5.18 -3.81 -4.95
CA LYS A 149 -4.78 -4.47 -6.20
C LYS A 149 -5.85 -4.31 -7.28
N GLU A 150 -7.09 -4.62 -6.96
CA GLU A 150 -8.19 -4.53 -7.92
C GLU A 150 -8.45 -3.10 -8.37
N LEU A 151 -8.29 -2.12 -7.47
CA LEU A 151 -8.38 -0.70 -7.80
C LEU A 151 -7.23 -0.25 -8.72
N TYR A 152 -6.01 -0.73 -8.46
CA TYR A 152 -4.87 -0.50 -9.34
C TYR A 152 -5.13 -1.08 -10.74
N GLU A 153 -5.60 -2.32 -10.84
CA GLU A 153 -5.93 -2.97 -12.10
C GLU A 153 -7.07 -2.26 -12.84
N TYR A 154 -8.08 -1.79 -12.11
CA TYR A 154 -9.14 -0.94 -12.67
C TYR A 154 -8.54 0.35 -13.27
N GLY A 155 -7.68 1.04 -12.53
CA GLY A 155 -7.03 2.27 -13.00
C GLY A 155 -6.12 2.04 -14.21
N LEU A 156 -5.40 0.91 -14.28
CA LEU A 156 -4.64 0.53 -15.46
C LEU A 156 -5.53 0.28 -16.68
N LYS A 157 -6.64 -0.43 -16.48
CA LYS A 157 -7.56 -0.82 -17.56
C LYS A 157 -8.31 0.37 -18.15
N TYR A 158 -8.78 1.28 -17.31
CA TYR A 158 -9.66 2.38 -17.72
C TYR A 158 -8.96 3.73 -17.77
N GLN A 159 -7.71 3.83 -17.30
CA GLN A 159 -6.95 5.09 -17.16
C GLN A 159 -7.68 6.15 -16.33
N ALA A 160 -8.59 5.68 -15.48
CA ALA A 160 -9.42 6.49 -14.61
C ALA A 160 -9.90 5.66 -13.42
N LEU A 161 -10.09 6.32 -12.29
CA LEU A 161 -10.88 5.83 -11.15
C LEU A 161 -12.23 6.56 -11.11
N ALA A 162 -13.03 6.29 -10.09
CA ALA A 162 -14.30 6.94 -9.86
C ALA A 162 -14.55 7.17 -8.37
N TYR A 163 -15.42 8.14 -8.08
CA TYR A 163 -15.92 8.41 -6.73
C TYR A 163 -17.37 8.89 -6.79
N ALA A 164 -18.09 8.81 -5.68
CA ALA A 164 -19.40 9.45 -5.53
C ALA A 164 -19.22 10.90 -5.05
N ASP A 165 -19.82 11.85 -5.75
CA ASP A 165 -19.85 13.24 -5.29
C ASP A 165 -20.89 13.45 -4.18
N ARG A 166 -20.96 14.68 -3.66
CA ARG A 166 -21.87 15.04 -2.56
C ARG A 166 -23.36 14.85 -2.89
N LEU A 167 -23.71 14.74 -4.17
CA LEU A 167 -25.07 14.51 -4.64
C LEU A 167 -25.33 13.03 -4.98
N GLY A 168 -24.37 12.14 -4.73
CA GLY A 168 -24.43 10.72 -5.07
C GLY A 168 -24.12 10.43 -6.55
N GLY A 169 -23.70 11.43 -7.33
CA GLY A 169 -23.33 11.25 -8.72
C GLY A 169 -21.95 10.62 -8.85
N ARG A 170 -21.83 9.56 -9.66
CA ARG A 170 -20.54 8.94 -9.98
C ARG A 170 -19.72 9.83 -10.91
N LYS A 171 -18.54 10.25 -10.48
CA LYS A 171 -17.59 11.05 -11.26
C LYS A 171 -16.29 10.30 -11.49
N GLY A 172 -15.72 10.48 -12.69
CA GLY A 172 -14.42 9.90 -13.05
C GLY A 172 -13.25 10.74 -12.56
N ILE A 173 -12.14 10.09 -12.25
CA ILE A 173 -10.88 10.67 -11.82
C ILE A 173 -9.80 10.17 -12.79
N PRO A 174 -9.29 10.99 -13.73
CA PRO A 174 -8.17 10.59 -14.57
C PRO A 174 -6.97 10.24 -13.70
N VAL A 175 -6.30 9.11 -13.99
CA VAL A 175 -5.08 8.66 -13.28
C VAL A 175 -4.03 8.16 -14.26
N ASP A 176 -2.75 8.32 -13.92
CA ASP A 176 -1.61 7.77 -14.67
C ASP A 176 -0.86 6.74 -13.81
N PHE A 177 -1.18 5.46 -14.01
CA PHE A 177 -0.55 4.35 -13.29
C PHE A 177 0.63 3.73 -14.03
N VAL A 178 0.97 4.25 -15.22
CA VAL A 178 2.02 3.69 -16.07
C VAL A 178 3.35 3.71 -15.31
N HIS A 179 3.97 2.53 -15.18
CA HIS A 179 5.29 2.43 -14.59
C HIS A 179 6.33 3.03 -15.53
N LYS A 180 6.83 4.22 -15.19
CA LYS A 180 7.94 4.87 -15.87
C LYS A 180 9.22 4.34 -15.22
N ALA A 181 9.76 3.25 -15.76
CA ALA A 181 11.03 2.72 -15.28
C ALA A 181 12.08 3.84 -15.32
N ALA A 182 12.71 4.13 -14.18
CA ALA A 182 13.89 4.98 -14.18
C ALA A 182 14.98 4.27 -15.00
N GLU A 183 15.64 4.99 -15.91
CA GLU A 183 16.85 4.46 -16.55
C GLU A 183 17.81 4.03 -15.45
N LYS A 184 18.07 2.71 -15.34
CA LYS A 184 19.13 2.22 -14.46
C LYS A 184 20.41 2.88 -14.93
N ALA A 185 20.97 3.78 -14.12
CA ALA A 185 22.30 4.31 -14.37
C ALA A 185 23.25 3.11 -14.51
N THR A 186 23.67 2.80 -15.73
CA THR A 186 24.72 1.83 -16.00
C THR A 186 26.00 2.40 -15.43
N ILE A 187 26.30 2.04 -14.18
CA ILE A 187 27.60 2.31 -13.60
C ILE A 187 28.59 1.39 -14.32
N ASN A 188 29.20 1.88 -15.39
CA ASN A 188 30.35 1.24 -16.01
C ASN A 188 31.53 1.38 -15.05
N LEU A 189 31.68 0.41 -14.15
CA LEU A 189 32.90 0.23 -13.36
C LEU A 189 33.97 -0.42 -14.25
N THR A 190 34.51 0.33 -15.20
CA THR A 190 35.76 -0.04 -15.86
C THR A 190 36.89 0.60 -15.04
N MET A 191 37.46 -0.15 -14.10
CA MET A 191 38.74 0.26 -13.51
C MET A 191 39.85 -0.08 -14.50
N PRO A 192 40.76 0.87 -14.83
CA PRO A 192 41.98 0.54 -15.53
C PRO A 192 42.91 -0.26 -14.61
N PHE A 193 43.45 -1.36 -15.12
CA PHE A 193 44.57 -2.10 -14.54
C PHE A 193 45.87 -1.29 -14.63
#